data_AF-A0A960WLM8-F1
#
_entry.id   AF-A0A960WLM8-F1
#
_cell.length_a   1.000
_cell.length_b   1.000
_cell.length_c   1.000
_cell.angle_alpha   90.00
_cell.angle_beta   90.00
_cell.angle_gamma   90.00
#
_symmetry.space_group_name_H-M   'P 1'
#
loop_
_entity.id
_entity.type
_entity.pdbx_description
1 polymer ?
#
loop_
_entity_poly.entity_id
_entity_poly.type
_entity_poly.pdbx_seq_one_letter_code
_entity_poly.pdbx_strand_id
1 'polypeptide(L)'
;LLTIGDGLVAQIPSLLITSATGMVVARAGALDSLSSELSDQLFRNSRVMYLTGGALFFASLIPGFPKFSLWLLSGLLIGLGYYMSRQDDVKIEREKAESSAPKPSNPTETVLDEYSLDKIKLEVGINLLNIAQNNLVERITNLRRKLAKENGILVPPVRVADNINDLQPDEYSILIGGTEVLRGKADPVRLVAIHTPNVSEEIQGDEFIDPSFDVKAYLIQPSQKAEAESKGYIVVDAATVIITSLSEVIRQHVTQIMGREEVKMLIDKVKERYPTVVQEAQEKAGMGLITALLQNLVRENVAIRNIQTILETLIAHIDRTKDVSILTEYVRQNIGRQIAAQYIEGGKIPVIQIDPAIEDALRQSITYDERDGRIFALDPATQQEIRNLLVASYNRVQANKLFPVFVTGSEVRAGIFAILEREAKNRSFAVLGYEELPADIQFDIVDQVVLETNEVNADGVR
;
A
#
# COMPACT_ATOMS: atom_id res chain seq x y z
N LEU A 1 65.53 -2.22 -32.61
CA LEU A 1 64.80 -3.49 -32.82
C LEU A 1 64.69 -4.36 -31.56
N LEU A 2 65.50 -4.17 -30.50
CA LEU A 2 65.38 -4.91 -29.23
C LEU A 2 64.54 -4.23 -28.13
N THR A 3 64.13 -2.97 -28.28
CA THR A 3 63.44 -2.18 -27.23
C THR A 3 61.91 -2.25 -27.26
N ILE A 4 61.29 -2.52 -28.42
CA ILE A 4 59.82 -2.64 -28.55
C ILE A 4 59.34 -4.04 -28.11
N GLY A 5 60.16 -5.06 -28.36
CA GLY A 5 59.89 -6.43 -27.90
C GLY A 5 59.91 -6.54 -26.38
N ASP A 6 60.85 -5.86 -25.71
CA ASP A 6 60.98 -5.91 -24.25
C ASP A 6 59.80 -5.23 -23.53
N GLY A 7 59.26 -4.14 -24.10
CA GLY A 7 58.07 -3.48 -23.59
C GLY A 7 56.80 -4.34 -23.68
N LEU A 8 56.62 -5.09 -24.78
CA LEU A 8 55.50 -6.03 -24.94
C LEU A 8 55.63 -7.28 -24.06
N VAL A 9 56.87 -7.79 -23.90
CA VAL A 9 57.16 -8.94 -23.03
C VAL A 9 56.98 -8.58 -21.55
N ALA A 10 57.23 -7.34 -21.15
CA ALA A 10 57.01 -6.87 -19.77
C ALA A 10 55.55 -6.47 -19.48
N GLN A 11 54.79 -6.00 -20.48
CA GLN A 11 53.41 -5.51 -20.30
C GLN A 11 52.36 -6.61 -20.13
N ILE A 12 52.49 -7.73 -20.85
CA ILE A 12 51.50 -8.82 -20.75
C ILE A 12 51.47 -9.40 -19.31
N PRO A 13 52.61 -9.73 -18.66
CA PRO A 13 52.60 -10.21 -17.28
C PRO A 13 52.06 -9.19 -16.29
N SER A 14 52.39 -7.90 -16.46
CA SER A 14 51.96 -6.86 -15.53
C SER A 14 50.45 -6.56 -15.63
N LEU A 15 49.86 -6.65 -16.82
CA LEU A 15 48.40 -6.61 -17.02
C LEU A 15 47.70 -7.81 -16.37
N LEU A 16 48.25 -9.02 -16.52
CA LEU A 16 47.72 -10.23 -15.90
C LEU A 16 47.76 -10.16 -14.37
N ILE A 17 48.88 -9.71 -13.79
CA ILE A 17 49.04 -9.56 -12.33
C ILE A 17 48.08 -8.49 -11.79
N THR A 18 47.93 -7.35 -12.48
CA THR A 18 47.02 -6.27 -12.06
C THR A 18 45.56 -6.71 -12.08
N SER A 19 45.16 -7.42 -13.14
CA SER A 19 43.79 -7.93 -13.29
C SER A 19 43.48 -9.02 -12.26
N ALA A 20 44.42 -9.95 -12.03
CA ALA A 20 44.28 -10.98 -11.01
C ALA A 20 44.19 -10.39 -9.60
N THR A 21 45.03 -9.39 -9.29
CA THR A 21 44.99 -8.68 -8.00
C THR A 21 43.68 -7.93 -7.82
N GLY A 22 43.18 -7.26 -8.86
CA GLY A 22 41.87 -6.60 -8.85
C GLY A 22 40.70 -7.57 -8.61
N MET A 23 40.71 -8.75 -9.24
CA MET A 23 39.72 -9.80 -9.00
C MET A 23 39.77 -10.36 -7.56
N VAL A 24 40.97 -10.49 -6.97
CA VAL A 24 41.11 -10.96 -5.57
C VAL A 24 40.61 -9.93 -4.56
N VAL A 25 40.90 -8.64 -4.77
CA VAL A 25 40.50 -7.55 -3.85
C VAL A 25 38.99 -7.26 -3.90
N ALA A 26 38.35 -7.40 -5.07
CA ALA A 26 36.90 -7.21 -5.22
C ALA A 26 36.04 -8.30 -4.53
N ARG A 27 36.67 -9.36 -4.00
CA ARG A 27 36.01 -10.57 -3.46
C ARG A 27 35.73 -10.53 -1.94
N ALA A 28 35.74 -9.36 -1.29
CA ALA A 28 35.37 -9.23 0.12
C ALA A 28 33.86 -9.48 0.34
N GLY A 29 33.42 -10.75 0.25
CA GLY A 29 32.04 -11.17 0.54
C GLY A 29 31.46 -12.35 -0.26
N ALA A 30 32.17 -12.96 -1.21
CA ALA A 30 31.62 -14.04 -2.05
C ALA A 30 31.91 -15.46 -1.48
N LEU A 31 30.86 -16.30 -1.39
CA LEU A 31 30.90 -17.65 -0.81
C LEU A 31 31.47 -18.74 -1.75
N ASP A 32 31.38 -18.56 -3.07
CA ASP A 32 31.76 -19.56 -4.07
C ASP A 32 33.23 -19.43 -4.54
N SER A 33 33.77 -20.52 -5.10
CA SER A 33 35.14 -20.55 -5.62
C SER A 33 35.25 -19.76 -6.93
N LEU A 34 36.29 -18.91 -7.04
CA LEU A 34 36.52 -18.09 -8.25
C LEU A 34 36.61 -18.94 -9.53
N SER A 35 37.14 -20.17 -9.42
CA SER A 35 37.25 -21.10 -10.54
C SER A 35 35.90 -21.61 -11.04
N SER A 36 34.93 -21.87 -10.14
CA SER A 36 33.61 -22.33 -10.56
C SER A 36 32.82 -21.20 -11.21
N GLU A 37 32.91 -19.98 -10.67
CA GLU A 37 32.19 -18.80 -11.19
C GLU A 37 32.75 -18.33 -12.55
N LEU A 38 34.09 -18.32 -12.71
CA LEU A 38 34.73 -18.02 -13.99
C LEU A 38 34.40 -19.09 -15.04
N SER A 39 34.40 -20.37 -14.65
CA SER A 39 34.03 -21.45 -15.56
C SER A 39 32.58 -21.30 -16.02
N ASP A 40 31.66 -21.05 -15.10
CA ASP A 40 30.25 -20.84 -15.43
C ASP A 40 30.05 -19.61 -16.34
N GLN A 41 30.75 -18.50 -16.09
CA GLN A 41 30.62 -17.31 -16.93
C GLN A 41 31.22 -17.50 -18.34
N LEU A 42 32.36 -18.18 -18.45
CA LEU A 42 33.00 -18.49 -19.73
C LEU A 42 32.15 -19.46 -20.56
N PHE A 43 31.65 -20.54 -19.95
CA PHE A 43 30.94 -21.62 -20.64
C PHE A 43 29.42 -21.43 -20.72
N ARG A 44 28.87 -20.28 -20.32
CA ARG A 44 27.43 -19.99 -20.40
C ARG A 44 27.07 -18.86 -21.36
N ASN A 45 28.05 -18.13 -21.89
CA ASN A 45 27.80 -17.03 -22.82
C ASN A 45 28.27 -17.38 -24.24
N SER A 46 27.32 -17.70 -25.11
CA SER A 46 27.57 -18.03 -26.53
C SER A 46 28.34 -16.92 -27.27
N ARG A 47 28.15 -15.64 -26.92
CA ARG A 47 28.88 -14.52 -27.53
C ARG A 47 30.37 -14.54 -27.23
N VAL A 48 30.76 -14.95 -26.03
CA VAL A 48 32.17 -15.02 -25.63
C VAL A 48 32.91 -16.10 -26.44
N MET A 49 32.25 -17.22 -26.71
CA MET A 49 32.78 -18.31 -27.54
C MET A 49 32.98 -17.87 -29.00
N TYR A 50 32.03 -17.13 -29.58
CA TYR A 50 32.17 -16.59 -30.93
C TYR A 50 33.28 -15.55 -31.05
N LEU A 51 33.36 -14.61 -30.10
CA LEU A 51 34.40 -13.59 -30.10
C LEU A 51 35.79 -14.21 -29.96
N THR A 52 35.94 -15.18 -29.06
CA THR A 52 37.22 -15.87 -28.83
C THR A 52 37.61 -16.73 -30.03
N GLY A 53 36.68 -17.51 -30.59
CA GLY A 53 36.91 -18.30 -31.79
C GLY A 53 37.27 -17.42 -32.98
N GLY A 54 36.52 -16.35 -33.23
CA GLY A 54 36.82 -15.37 -34.28
C GLY A 54 38.20 -14.73 -34.12
N ALA A 55 38.56 -14.31 -32.90
CA ALA A 55 39.88 -13.76 -32.62
C ALA A 55 41.01 -14.76 -32.92
N LEU A 56 40.85 -16.04 -32.55
CA LEU A 56 41.82 -17.10 -32.85
C LEU A 56 41.93 -17.38 -34.35
N PHE A 57 40.82 -17.30 -35.08
CA PHE A 57 40.83 -17.39 -36.54
C PHE A 57 41.63 -16.24 -37.16
N PHE A 58 41.40 -15.00 -36.76
CA PHE A 58 42.17 -13.86 -37.28
C PHE A 58 43.64 -13.92 -36.87
N ALA A 59 43.96 -14.36 -35.65
CA ALA A 59 45.33 -14.54 -35.19
C ALA A 59 46.10 -15.57 -36.05
N SER A 60 45.43 -16.61 -36.54
CA SER A 60 46.05 -17.62 -37.42
C SER A 60 46.49 -17.10 -38.79
N LEU A 61 45.97 -15.94 -39.23
CA LEU A 61 46.37 -15.30 -40.48
C LEU A 61 47.73 -14.63 -40.38
N ILE A 62 48.23 -14.39 -39.16
CA ILE A 62 49.55 -13.82 -38.91
C ILE A 62 50.62 -14.88 -39.24
N PRO A 63 51.59 -14.58 -40.12
CA PRO A 63 52.65 -15.52 -40.47
C PRO A 63 53.52 -15.86 -39.25
N GLY A 64 53.74 -17.16 -39.00
CA GLY A 64 54.51 -17.67 -37.86
C GLY A 64 53.72 -18.54 -36.87
N PHE A 65 52.38 -18.49 -36.91
CA PHE A 65 51.53 -19.31 -36.03
C PHE A 65 51.12 -20.65 -36.66
N PRO A 66 50.87 -21.71 -35.86
CA PRO A 66 50.42 -23.01 -36.33
C PRO A 66 48.96 -22.95 -36.81
N LYS A 67 48.78 -22.63 -38.10
CA LYS A 67 47.47 -22.33 -38.72
C LYS A 67 46.44 -23.43 -38.50
N PHE A 68 46.83 -24.69 -38.73
CA PHE A 68 45.91 -25.82 -38.64
C PHE A 68 45.35 -26.02 -37.22
N SER A 69 46.19 -25.93 -36.20
CA SER A 69 45.77 -26.07 -34.79
C SER A 69 44.83 -24.94 -34.36
N LEU A 70 45.09 -23.71 -34.80
CA LEU A 70 44.25 -22.55 -34.49
C LEU A 70 42.91 -22.59 -35.21
N TRP A 71 42.88 -23.04 -36.48
CA TRP A 71 41.62 -23.23 -37.20
C TRP A 71 40.76 -24.32 -36.57
N LEU A 72 41.36 -25.44 -36.17
CA LEU A 72 40.66 -26.50 -35.45
C LEU A 72 40.02 -25.98 -34.16
N LEU A 73 40.81 -25.26 -33.33
CA LEU A 73 40.35 -24.74 -32.05
C LEU A 73 39.29 -23.64 -32.23
N SER A 74 39.48 -22.74 -33.19
CA SER A 74 38.50 -21.73 -33.57
C SER A 74 37.18 -22.38 -34.01
N GLY A 75 37.24 -23.39 -34.88
CA GLY A 75 36.06 -24.09 -35.36
C GLY A 75 35.32 -24.79 -34.23
N LEU A 76 36.06 -25.39 -33.28
CA LEU A 76 35.50 -26.03 -32.11
C LEU A 76 34.79 -25.03 -31.18
N LEU A 77 35.40 -23.88 -30.89
CA LEU A 77 34.79 -22.84 -30.05
C LEU A 77 33.56 -22.20 -30.71
N ILE A 78 33.61 -21.92 -32.01
CA ILE A 78 32.46 -21.40 -32.77
C ILE A 78 31.34 -22.46 -32.83
N GLY A 79 31.69 -23.74 -32.99
CA GLY A 79 30.74 -24.85 -32.97
C GLY A 79 30.07 -25.03 -31.61
N LEU A 80 30.83 -24.92 -30.51
CA LEU A 80 30.29 -24.92 -29.14
C LEU A 80 29.39 -23.71 -28.91
N GLY A 81 29.82 -22.51 -29.33
CA GLY A 81 29.01 -21.30 -29.27
C GLY A 81 27.68 -21.43 -30.02
N TYR A 82 27.69 -22.10 -31.18
CA TYR A 82 26.48 -22.39 -31.95
C TYR A 82 25.56 -23.40 -31.27
N TYR A 83 26.11 -24.47 -30.70
CA TYR A 83 25.32 -25.43 -29.93
C TYR A 83 24.67 -24.79 -28.71
N MET A 84 25.40 -23.91 -28.00
CA MET A 84 24.91 -23.18 -26.84
C MET A 84 23.87 -22.11 -27.21
N SER A 85 24.10 -21.34 -28.29
CA SER A 85 23.13 -20.36 -28.79
C SER A 85 21.81 -21.04 -29.14
N ARG A 86 21.86 -22.28 -29.66
CA ARG A 86 20.65 -23.06 -29.94
C ARG A 86 19.93 -23.50 -28.66
N GLN A 87 20.63 -23.75 -27.56
CA GLN A 87 20.00 -24.02 -26.26
C GLN A 87 19.41 -22.74 -25.64
N ASP A 88 20.06 -21.60 -25.82
CA ASP A 88 19.54 -20.30 -25.38
C ASP A 88 18.32 -19.90 -26.21
N ASP A 89 18.34 -20.08 -27.53
CA ASP A 89 17.18 -19.84 -28.41
C ASP A 89 16.04 -20.80 -28.09
N VAL A 90 16.31 -22.08 -27.81
CA VAL A 90 15.30 -23.06 -27.35
C VAL A 90 14.79 -22.73 -25.94
N LYS A 91 15.60 -22.14 -25.06
CA LYS A 91 15.14 -21.64 -23.75
C LYS A 91 14.31 -20.37 -23.88
N ILE A 92 14.68 -19.44 -24.75
CA ILE A 92 13.96 -18.19 -25.02
C ILE A 92 12.65 -18.49 -25.77
N GLU A 93 12.63 -19.45 -26.70
CA GLU A 93 11.40 -19.95 -27.31
C GLU A 93 10.56 -20.77 -26.33
N ARG A 94 11.15 -21.52 -25.40
CA ARG A 94 10.41 -22.17 -24.31
C ARG A 94 9.84 -21.17 -23.31
N GLU A 95 10.55 -20.10 -22.95
CA GLU A 95 10.04 -19.04 -22.07
C GLU A 95 8.95 -18.21 -22.76
N LYS A 96 9.08 -17.95 -24.07
CA LYS A 96 8.00 -17.30 -24.86
C LYS A 96 6.80 -18.22 -25.04
N ALA A 97 7.01 -19.51 -25.31
CA ALA A 97 5.93 -20.50 -25.47
C ALA A 97 5.29 -20.88 -24.13
N GLU A 98 6.01 -20.86 -23.00
CA GLU A 98 5.45 -21.03 -21.65
C GLU A 98 4.64 -19.82 -21.19
N SER A 99 4.79 -18.65 -21.83
CA SER A 99 3.91 -17.49 -21.61
C SER A 99 2.64 -17.49 -22.50
N SER A 100 2.56 -18.37 -23.52
CA SER A 100 1.49 -18.34 -24.52
C SER A 100 0.88 -19.71 -24.88
N ALA A 101 1.25 -20.80 -24.21
CA ALA A 101 0.59 -22.09 -24.32
C ALA A 101 0.00 -22.50 -22.96
N PRO A 102 -1.23 -23.03 -22.90
CA PRO A 102 -1.75 -23.61 -21.67
C PRO A 102 -0.88 -24.81 -21.32
N LYS A 103 -0.20 -24.77 -20.17
CA LYS A 103 0.50 -25.96 -19.65
C LYS A 103 -0.53 -27.08 -19.52
N PRO A 104 -0.21 -28.34 -19.92
CA PRO A 104 -1.03 -29.48 -19.56
C PRO A 104 -1.05 -29.54 -18.04
N SER A 105 -2.20 -29.21 -17.48
CA SER A 105 -2.40 -29.05 -16.06
C SER A 105 -2.19 -30.38 -15.35
N ASN A 106 -1.11 -30.52 -14.59
CA ASN A 106 -1.08 -31.51 -13.53
C ASN A 106 -2.31 -31.24 -12.64
N PRO A 107 -3.16 -32.23 -12.34
CA PRO A 107 -4.38 -32.01 -11.54
C PRO A 107 -4.08 -31.31 -10.20
N THR A 108 -2.88 -31.50 -9.65
CA THR A 108 -2.44 -30.89 -8.40
C THR A 108 -2.04 -29.41 -8.53
N GLU A 109 -1.53 -28.97 -9.69
CA GLU A 109 -1.18 -27.55 -9.94
C GLU A 109 -2.41 -26.71 -10.27
N THR A 110 -3.41 -27.29 -10.95
CA THR A 110 -4.70 -26.61 -11.24
C THR A 110 -5.48 -26.35 -9.96
N VAL A 111 -5.41 -27.29 -9.01
CA VAL A 111 -6.04 -27.15 -7.70
C VAL A 111 -5.34 -26.06 -6.87
N LEU A 112 -4.02 -25.90 -6.97
CA LEU A 112 -3.27 -24.85 -6.25
C LEU A 112 -3.56 -23.43 -6.75
N ASP A 113 -3.71 -23.25 -8.07
CA ASP A 113 -4.14 -21.97 -8.66
C ASP A 113 -5.59 -21.63 -8.30
N GLU A 114 -6.46 -22.63 -8.12
CA GLU A 114 -7.83 -22.48 -7.60
C GLU A 114 -7.88 -21.96 -6.15
N TYR A 115 -6.81 -22.18 -5.36
CA TYR A 115 -6.68 -21.63 -4.00
C TYR A 115 -6.08 -20.23 -3.95
N SER A 116 -5.61 -19.68 -5.08
CA SER A 116 -5.10 -18.30 -5.13
C SER A 116 -6.26 -17.30 -5.16
N LEU A 117 -6.81 -17.02 -3.97
CA LEU A 117 -7.84 -15.99 -3.83
C LEU A 117 -7.25 -14.63 -4.18
N ASP A 118 -7.84 -13.97 -5.17
CA ASP A 118 -7.54 -12.58 -5.49
C ASP A 118 -7.81 -11.71 -4.25
N LYS A 119 -6.81 -10.93 -3.82
CA LYS A 119 -6.96 -10.05 -2.65
C LYS A 119 -8.09 -9.04 -2.83
N ILE A 120 -8.24 -8.51 -4.05
CA ILE A 120 -9.30 -7.58 -4.42
C ILE A 120 -9.86 -7.99 -5.78
N LYS A 121 -11.17 -8.25 -5.84
CA LYS A 121 -11.90 -8.57 -7.05
C LYS A 121 -13.07 -7.60 -7.22
N LEU A 122 -13.25 -7.08 -8.42
CA LEU A 122 -14.39 -6.29 -8.84
C LEU A 122 -15.18 -7.12 -9.85
N GLU A 123 -16.38 -7.52 -9.47
CA GLU A 123 -17.33 -8.22 -10.33
C GLU A 123 -18.34 -7.22 -10.89
N VAL A 124 -18.67 -7.36 -12.17
CA VAL A 124 -19.61 -6.46 -12.85
C VAL A 124 -20.70 -7.25 -13.59
N GLY A 125 -21.90 -6.70 -13.58
CA GLY A 125 -23.03 -7.15 -14.38
C GLY A 125 -22.85 -6.85 -15.87
N ILE A 126 -23.72 -7.44 -16.69
CA ILE A 126 -23.57 -7.45 -18.16
C ILE A 126 -23.56 -6.05 -18.80
N ASN A 127 -24.34 -5.09 -18.28
CA ASN A 127 -24.42 -3.75 -18.86
C ASN A 127 -23.19 -2.90 -18.54
N LEU A 128 -22.43 -3.27 -17.50
CA LEU A 128 -21.22 -2.58 -17.07
C LEU A 128 -19.94 -3.11 -17.75
N LEU A 129 -20.02 -4.20 -18.51
CA LEU A 129 -18.84 -4.83 -19.14
C LEU A 129 -18.05 -3.88 -20.04
N ASN A 130 -18.75 -3.08 -20.85
CA ASN A 130 -18.10 -2.13 -21.74
C ASN A 130 -17.35 -1.04 -20.97
N ILE A 131 -17.91 -0.58 -19.85
CA ILE A 131 -17.28 0.40 -18.96
C ILE A 131 -16.08 -0.23 -18.25
N ALA A 132 -16.21 -1.49 -17.82
CA ALA A 132 -15.18 -2.23 -17.13
C ALA A 132 -13.92 -2.43 -17.99
N GLN A 133 -14.10 -2.81 -19.25
CA GLN A 133 -12.99 -3.07 -20.17
C GLN A 133 -12.28 -1.79 -20.62
N ASN A 134 -13.02 -0.72 -20.91
CA ASN A 134 -12.46 0.47 -21.55
C ASN A 134 -12.07 1.60 -20.58
N ASN A 135 -12.78 1.75 -19.45
CA ASN A 135 -12.60 2.90 -18.56
C ASN A 135 -12.09 2.52 -17.16
N LEU A 136 -12.51 1.37 -16.60
CA LEU A 136 -12.19 1.04 -15.21
C LEU A 136 -10.72 0.67 -15.01
N VAL A 137 -10.09 -0.07 -15.93
CA VAL A 137 -8.70 -0.54 -15.75
C VAL A 137 -7.71 0.62 -15.56
N GLU A 138 -7.83 1.67 -16.37
CA GLU A 138 -6.99 2.87 -16.24
C GLU A 138 -7.30 3.63 -14.95
N ARG A 139 -8.58 3.81 -14.63
CA ARG A 139 -9.00 4.52 -13.41
C ARG A 139 -8.61 3.79 -12.13
N ILE A 140 -8.65 2.45 -12.12
CA ILE A 140 -8.13 1.61 -11.03
C ILE A 140 -6.62 1.83 -10.89
N THR A 141 -5.88 1.85 -12.00
CA THR A 141 -4.44 2.11 -11.98
C THR A 141 -4.13 3.49 -11.39
N ASN A 142 -4.91 4.51 -11.76
CA ASN A 142 -4.78 5.86 -11.22
C ASN A 142 -5.16 5.93 -9.74
N LEU A 143 -6.21 5.23 -9.31
CA LEU A 143 -6.60 5.10 -7.91
C LEU A 143 -5.47 4.49 -7.07
N ARG A 144 -4.88 3.39 -7.53
CA ARG A 144 -3.75 2.73 -6.84
C ARG A 144 -2.55 3.67 -6.70
N ARG A 145 -2.21 4.42 -7.77
CA ARG A 145 -1.14 5.44 -7.73
C ARG A 145 -1.48 6.58 -6.78
N LYS A 146 -2.73 7.04 -6.75
CA LYS A 146 -3.20 8.09 -5.85
C LYS A 146 -3.04 7.67 -4.40
N LEU A 147 -3.55 6.49 -4.01
CA LEU A 147 -3.45 5.96 -2.64
C LEU A 147 -1.99 5.73 -2.22
N ALA A 148 -1.14 5.25 -3.12
CA ALA A 148 0.30 5.12 -2.84
C ALA A 148 0.96 6.49 -2.62
N LYS A 149 0.60 7.50 -3.42
CA LYS A 149 1.19 8.85 -3.35
C LYS A 149 0.69 9.66 -2.15
N GLU A 150 -0.59 9.55 -1.80
CA GLU A 150 -1.25 10.35 -0.76
C GLU A 150 -1.17 9.70 0.63
N ASN A 151 -1.37 8.40 0.71
CA ASN A 151 -1.42 7.67 1.97
C ASN A 151 -0.22 6.75 2.21
N GLY A 152 0.59 6.46 1.18
CA GLY A 152 1.64 5.43 1.28
C GLY A 152 1.08 4.00 1.22
N ILE A 153 -0.18 3.83 0.80
CA ILE A 153 -0.86 2.54 0.75
C ILE A 153 -0.54 1.85 -0.58
N LEU A 154 0.14 0.70 -0.50
CA LEU A 154 0.38 -0.15 -1.66
C LEU A 154 -0.80 -1.08 -1.88
N VAL A 155 -1.59 -0.82 -2.92
CA VAL A 155 -2.76 -1.62 -3.27
C VAL A 155 -2.35 -2.70 -4.29
N PRO A 156 -2.64 -3.99 -4.02
CA PRO A 156 -2.38 -5.09 -4.96
C PRO A 156 -3.19 -4.91 -6.26
N PRO A 157 -2.90 -5.69 -7.32
CA PRO A 157 -3.73 -5.70 -8.52
C PRO A 157 -5.20 -6.00 -8.18
N VAL A 158 -6.11 -5.26 -8.79
CA VAL A 158 -7.56 -5.49 -8.67
C VAL A 158 -8.00 -6.29 -9.88
N ARG A 159 -8.50 -7.51 -9.67
CA ARG A 159 -9.01 -8.32 -10.77
C ARG A 159 -10.42 -7.88 -11.12
N VAL A 160 -10.65 -7.54 -12.38
CA VAL A 160 -11.98 -7.21 -12.90
C VAL A 160 -12.52 -8.43 -13.63
N ALA A 161 -13.70 -8.90 -13.24
CA ALA A 161 -14.35 -10.07 -13.81
C ALA A 161 -15.84 -9.80 -14.05
N ASP A 162 -16.43 -10.51 -15.00
CA ASP A 162 -17.87 -10.55 -15.16
C ASP A 162 -18.49 -11.56 -14.18
N ASN A 163 -19.66 -11.23 -13.63
CA ASN A 163 -20.50 -12.17 -12.91
C ASN A 163 -21.96 -12.02 -13.36
N ILE A 164 -22.25 -12.56 -14.54
CA ILE A 164 -23.56 -12.42 -15.18
C ILE A 164 -24.63 -13.30 -14.49
N ASN A 165 -24.22 -14.31 -13.72
CA ASN A 165 -25.14 -15.25 -13.10
C ASN A 165 -25.69 -14.73 -11.77
N ASP A 166 -24.87 -14.06 -10.96
CA ASP A 166 -25.25 -13.64 -9.59
C ASP A 166 -25.51 -12.14 -9.43
N LEU A 167 -25.17 -11.33 -10.44
CA LEU A 167 -25.40 -9.88 -10.44
C LEU A 167 -26.52 -9.47 -11.41
N GLN A 168 -27.31 -8.47 -11.02
CA GLN A 168 -28.21 -7.80 -11.97
C GLN A 168 -27.41 -7.06 -13.06
N PRO A 169 -28.02 -6.73 -14.21
CA PRO A 169 -27.30 -6.13 -15.33
C PRO A 169 -26.51 -4.85 -15.00
N ASP A 170 -27.05 -4.00 -14.13
CA ASP A 170 -26.47 -2.71 -13.72
C ASP A 170 -25.79 -2.78 -12.34
N GLU A 171 -25.57 -3.98 -11.80
CA GLU A 171 -24.92 -4.18 -10.50
C GLU A 171 -23.42 -4.44 -10.62
N TYR A 172 -22.69 -4.08 -9.57
CA TYR A 172 -21.30 -4.49 -9.36
C TYR A 172 -21.12 -4.95 -7.91
N SER A 173 -20.13 -5.81 -7.70
CA SER A 173 -19.74 -6.33 -6.40
C SER A 173 -18.23 -6.20 -6.20
N ILE A 174 -17.81 -5.86 -5.00
CA ILE A 174 -16.40 -5.78 -4.61
C ILE A 174 -16.14 -6.85 -3.56
N LEU A 175 -15.16 -7.69 -3.83
CA LEU A 175 -14.76 -8.78 -2.95
C LEU A 175 -13.34 -8.55 -2.43
N ILE A 176 -13.13 -8.83 -1.14
CA ILE A 176 -11.83 -8.83 -0.50
C ILE A 176 -11.53 -10.25 -0.01
N GLY A 177 -10.43 -10.84 -0.50
CA GLY A 177 -10.07 -12.23 -0.17
C GLY A 177 -11.18 -13.24 -0.50
N GLY A 178 -11.92 -13.03 -1.59
CA GLY A 178 -13.04 -13.88 -2.01
C GLY A 178 -14.37 -13.65 -1.29
N THR A 179 -14.46 -12.73 -0.33
CA THR A 179 -15.72 -12.40 0.36
C THR A 179 -16.31 -11.10 -0.18
N GLU A 180 -17.58 -11.09 -0.59
CA GLU A 180 -18.31 -9.87 -0.97
C GLU A 180 -18.42 -8.92 0.24
N VAL A 181 -17.89 -7.70 0.09
CA VAL A 181 -17.92 -6.66 1.12
C VAL A 181 -18.79 -5.46 0.72
N LEU A 182 -19.03 -5.27 -0.57
CA LEU A 182 -19.90 -4.21 -1.08
C LEU A 182 -20.60 -4.69 -2.35
N ARG A 183 -21.91 -4.41 -2.43
CA ARG A 183 -22.71 -4.54 -3.64
C ARG A 183 -23.37 -3.20 -3.95
N GLY A 184 -23.25 -2.75 -5.20
CA GLY A 184 -23.73 -1.45 -5.64
C GLY A 184 -24.39 -1.50 -7.01
N LYS A 185 -25.06 -0.41 -7.38
CA LYS A 185 -25.65 -0.22 -8.71
C LYS A 185 -25.02 0.97 -9.40
N ALA A 186 -24.80 0.86 -10.70
CA ALA A 186 -24.31 1.96 -11.53
C ALA A 186 -25.05 1.95 -12.87
N ASP A 187 -25.58 3.11 -13.26
CA ASP A 187 -26.31 3.25 -14.53
C ASP A 187 -25.32 3.59 -15.66
N PRO A 188 -25.16 2.75 -16.69
CA PRO A 188 -24.17 2.98 -17.75
C PRO A 188 -24.52 4.15 -18.69
N VAL A 189 -25.77 4.64 -18.67
CA VAL A 189 -26.27 5.67 -19.59
C VAL A 189 -26.46 7.02 -18.89
N ARG A 190 -27.03 7.00 -17.69
CA ARG A 190 -27.31 8.21 -16.90
C ARG A 190 -26.10 8.61 -16.04
N LEU A 191 -26.10 9.87 -15.60
CA LEU A 191 -25.09 10.41 -14.68
C LEU A 191 -25.68 10.52 -13.29
N VAL A 192 -24.83 10.50 -12.28
CA VAL A 192 -25.21 10.72 -10.88
C VAL A 192 -24.83 12.14 -10.49
N ALA A 193 -25.83 12.93 -10.08
CA ALA A 193 -25.64 14.26 -9.52
C ALA A 193 -25.68 14.19 -8.00
N ILE A 194 -24.52 14.38 -7.38
CA ILE A 194 -24.31 14.31 -5.93
C ILE A 194 -24.57 15.69 -5.32
N HIS A 195 -25.43 15.73 -4.31
CA HIS A 195 -25.75 16.95 -3.59
C HIS A 195 -24.54 17.44 -2.79
N THR A 196 -24.20 18.73 -2.90
CA THR A 196 -23.12 19.36 -2.11
C THR A 196 -23.67 20.46 -1.21
N PRO A 197 -22.90 20.96 -0.22
CA PRO A 197 -23.32 22.11 0.58
C PRO A 197 -23.61 23.39 -0.22
N ASN A 198 -23.11 23.48 -1.46
CA ASN A 198 -23.23 24.65 -2.32
C ASN A 198 -24.44 24.60 -3.26
N VAL A 199 -25.31 23.58 -3.12
CA VAL A 199 -26.50 23.44 -3.96
C VAL A 199 -27.49 24.57 -3.66
N SER A 200 -27.91 25.27 -4.72
CA SER A 200 -28.83 26.41 -4.65
C SER A 200 -30.29 26.01 -4.86
N GLU A 201 -30.54 25.06 -5.75
CA GLU A 201 -31.88 24.57 -6.12
C GLU A 201 -31.85 23.07 -6.39
N GLU A 202 -32.91 22.35 -6.02
CA GLU A 202 -33.04 20.92 -6.33
C GLU A 202 -33.30 20.68 -7.82
N ILE A 203 -32.71 19.60 -8.34
CA ILE A 203 -32.92 19.12 -9.70
C ILE A 203 -33.97 18.00 -9.74
N GLN A 204 -34.66 17.88 -10.88
CA GLN A 204 -35.55 16.74 -11.11
C GLN A 204 -34.74 15.53 -11.57
N GLY A 205 -34.86 14.43 -10.84
CA GLY A 205 -34.24 13.15 -11.18
C GLY A 205 -34.72 12.04 -10.25
N ASP A 206 -34.50 10.79 -10.64
CA ASP A 206 -34.77 9.64 -9.78
C ASP A 206 -33.74 9.63 -8.65
N GLU A 207 -34.18 9.38 -7.41
CA GLU A 207 -33.27 9.30 -6.26
C GLU A 207 -32.28 8.13 -6.44
N PHE A 208 -30.99 8.42 -6.21
CA PHE A 208 -29.90 7.47 -6.27
C PHE A 208 -29.24 7.38 -4.91
N ILE A 209 -29.08 6.16 -4.41
CA ILE A 209 -28.38 5.89 -3.16
C ILE A 209 -27.00 5.36 -3.54
N ASP A 210 -25.96 6.16 -3.26
CA ASP A 210 -24.58 5.73 -3.45
C ASP A 210 -24.20 4.72 -2.36
N PRO A 211 -23.60 3.57 -2.68
CA PRO A 211 -23.24 2.56 -1.69
C PRO A 211 -22.04 2.97 -0.82
N SER A 212 -21.29 4.01 -1.20
CA SER A 212 -20.08 4.49 -0.52
C SER A 212 -20.34 5.70 0.39
N PHE A 213 -21.35 6.51 0.07
CA PHE A 213 -21.68 7.72 0.81
C PHE A 213 -23.18 7.85 1.07
N ASP A 214 -23.56 8.12 2.32
CA ASP A 214 -24.95 8.40 2.74
C ASP A 214 -25.33 9.85 2.38
N VAL A 215 -25.14 10.22 1.12
CA VAL A 215 -25.42 11.54 0.58
C VAL A 215 -26.54 11.44 -0.44
N LYS A 216 -27.43 12.45 -0.45
CA LYS A 216 -28.48 12.54 -1.45
C LYS A 216 -27.87 12.68 -2.85
N ALA A 217 -28.28 11.83 -3.77
CA ALA A 217 -27.90 11.91 -5.16
C ALA A 217 -29.09 11.62 -6.08
N TYR A 218 -28.99 12.06 -7.32
CA TYR A 218 -30.05 11.91 -8.32
C TYR A 218 -29.48 11.39 -9.63
N LEU A 219 -30.22 10.49 -10.30
CA LEU A 219 -29.92 10.09 -11.67
C LEU A 219 -30.46 11.13 -12.65
N ILE A 220 -29.56 11.65 -13.48
CA ILE A 220 -29.87 12.67 -14.49
C ILE A 220 -29.43 12.22 -15.87
N GLN A 221 -30.06 12.77 -16.91
CA GLN A 221 -29.62 12.55 -18.27
C GLN A 221 -28.34 13.34 -18.56
N PRO A 222 -27.45 12.87 -19.47
CA PRO A 222 -26.24 13.60 -19.84
C PRO A 222 -26.48 15.03 -20.33
N SER A 223 -27.64 15.32 -20.92
CA SER A 223 -28.07 16.65 -21.35
C SER A 223 -28.25 17.64 -20.19
N GLN A 224 -28.58 17.16 -18.99
CA GLN A 224 -28.81 17.97 -17.80
C GLN A 224 -27.53 18.27 -17.02
N LYS A 225 -26.38 17.74 -17.44
CA LYS A 225 -25.11 17.88 -16.73
C LYS A 225 -24.75 19.34 -16.44
N ALA A 226 -24.77 20.19 -17.47
CA ALA A 226 -24.37 21.59 -17.35
C ALA A 226 -25.31 22.37 -16.40
N GLU A 227 -26.60 22.05 -16.40
CA GLU A 227 -27.57 22.65 -15.48
C GLU A 227 -27.29 22.22 -14.04
N ALA A 228 -27.10 20.92 -13.79
CA ALA A 228 -26.81 20.40 -12.45
C ALA A 228 -25.50 20.98 -11.87
N GLU A 229 -24.44 21.05 -12.69
CA GLU A 229 -23.17 21.68 -12.30
C GLU A 229 -23.36 23.18 -11.97
N SER A 230 -24.14 23.92 -12.77
CA SER A 230 -24.44 25.34 -12.50
C SER A 230 -25.20 25.58 -11.20
N LYS A 231 -26.00 24.59 -10.77
CA LYS A 231 -26.77 24.63 -9.52
C LYS A 231 -25.95 24.20 -8.30
N GLY A 232 -24.70 23.74 -8.50
CA GLY A 232 -23.78 23.36 -7.43
C GLY A 232 -23.65 21.85 -7.17
N TYR A 233 -24.21 20.99 -8.04
CA TYR A 233 -24.05 19.54 -7.92
C TYR A 233 -22.70 19.08 -8.48
N ILE A 234 -22.14 18.02 -7.88
CA ILE A 234 -21.02 17.28 -8.48
C ILE A 234 -21.62 16.16 -9.33
N VAL A 235 -21.39 16.21 -10.64
CA VAL A 235 -21.93 15.21 -11.59
C VAL A 235 -20.85 14.20 -11.96
N VAL A 236 -21.14 12.92 -11.77
CA VAL A 236 -20.21 11.81 -12.00
C VAL A 236 -20.82 10.72 -12.90
N ASP A 237 -19.97 10.01 -13.63
CA ASP A 237 -20.34 8.86 -14.46
C ASP A 237 -20.31 7.54 -13.66
N ALA A 238 -20.88 6.46 -14.22
CA ALA A 238 -20.87 5.13 -13.62
C ALA A 238 -19.46 4.65 -13.24
N ALA A 239 -18.47 4.90 -14.09
CA ALA A 239 -17.09 4.52 -13.81
C ALA A 239 -16.56 5.20 -12.54
N THR A 240 -16.87 6.49 -12.35
CA THR A 240 -16.48 7.26 -11.17
C THR A 240 -17.21 6.77 -9.92
N VAL A 241 -18.49 6.41 -10.02
CA VAL A 241 -19.24 5.79 -8.90
C VAL A 241 -18.53 4.52 -8.43
N ILE A 242 -18.25 3.58 -9.35
CA ILE A 242 -17.57 2.31 -9.03
C ILE A 242 -16.18 2.54 -8.42
N ILE A 243 -15.39 3.47 -8.98
CA ILE A 243 -14.04 3.78 -8.50
C ILE A 243 -14.07 4.43 -7.11
N THR A 244 -15.07 5.26 -6.85
CA THR A 244 -15.29 5.88 -5.54
C THR A 244 -15.61 4.81 -4.50
N SER A 245 -16.53 3.88 -4.80
CA SER A 245 -16.82 2.76 -3.92
C SER A 245 -15.60 1.88 -3.67
N LEU A 246 -14.84 1.57 -4.73
CA LEU A 246 -13.61 0.80 -4.60
C LEU A 246 -12.57 1.50 -3.73
N SER A 247 -12.41 2.82 -3.90
CA SER A 247 -11.50 3.61 -3.06
C SER A 247 -11.89 3.54 -1.59
N GLU A 248 -13.19 3.54 -1.30
CA GLU A 248 -13.70 3.51 0.07
C GLU A 248 -13.56 2.13 0.69
N VAL A 249 -13.92 1.07 -0.03
CA VAL A 249 -13.69 -0.32 0.40
C VAL A 249 -12.21 -0.57 0.67
N ILE A 250 -11.30 -0.07 -0.17
CA ILE A 250 -9.85 -0.22 0.06
C ILE A 250 -9.43 0.46 1.37
N ARG A 251 -9.96 1.64 1.70
CA ARG A 251 -9.65 2.33 2.97
C ARG A 251 -10.22 1.58 4.17
N GLN A 252 -11.46 1.10 4.08
CA GLN A 252 -12.11 0.35 5.15
C GLN A 252 -11.40 -0.98 5.44
N HIS A 253 -10.96 -1.68 4.38
CA HIS A 253 -10.29 -2.99 4.46
C HIS A 253 -8.76 -2.91 4.34
N VAL A 254 -8.17 -1.73 4.57
CA VAL A 254 -6.73 -1.50 4.32
C VAL A 254 -5.83 -2.46 5.10
N THR A 255 -6.21 -2.87 6.31
CA THR A 255 -5.43 -3.81 7.14
C THR A 255 -5.44 -5.23 6.59
N GLN A 256 -6.50 -5.63 5.88
CA GLN A 256 -6.60 -6.93 5.19
C GLN A 256 -5.84 -6.91 3.87
N ILE A 257 -5.84 -5.75 3.19
CA ILE A 257 -5.22 -5.56 1.88
C ILE A 257 -3.70 -5.41 2.00
N MET A 258 -3.24 -4.58 2.94
CA MET A 258 -1.83 -4.32 3.22
C MET A 258 -1.28 -5.40 4.14
N GLY A 259 -0.95 -6.56 3.57
CA GLY A 259 -0.36 -7.68 4.28
C GLY A 259 1.17 -7.57 4.41
N ARG A 260 1.80 -8.67 4.82
CA ARG A 260 3.26 -8.75 4.99
C ARG A 260 4.02 -8.50 3.68
N GLU A 261 3.51 -9.00 2.55
CA GLU A 261 4.13 -8.82 1.24
C GLU A 261 4.10 -7.37 0.78
N GLU A 262 2.97 -6.67 0.94
CA GLU A 262 2.87 -5.26 0.57
C GLU A 262 3.79 -4.38 1.42
N VAL A 263 3.84 -4.64 2.72
CA VAL A 263 4.76 -3.94 3.62
C VAL A 263 6.21 -4.26 3.26
N LYS A 264 6.54 -5.52 2.93
CA LYS A 264 7.89 -5.89 2.50
C LYS A 264 8.30 -5.12 1.25
N MET A 265 7.46 -5.09 0.21
CA MET A 265 7.73 -4.32 -1.01
C MET A 265 7.96 -2.83 -0.72
N LEU A 266 7.14 -2.26 0.18
CA LEU A 266 7.27 -0.88 0.62
C LEU A 266 8.59 -0.62 1.36
N ILE A 267 8.95 -1.48 2.31
CA ILE A 267 10.19 -1.38 3.09
C ILE A 267 11.43 -1.60 2.21
N ASP A 268 11.39 -2.57 1.29
CA ASP A 268 12.48 -2.81 0.33
C ASP A 268 12.70 -1.57 -0.56
N LYS A 269 11.63 -0.84 -0.93
CA LYS A 269 11.75 0.42 -1.67
C LYS A 269 12.37 1.54 -0.84
N VAL A 270 12.03 1.63 0.45
CA VAL A 270 12.64 2.60 1.37
C VAL A 270 14.11 2.27 1.62
N LYS A 271 14.48 0.99 1.66
CA LYS A 271 15.85 0.49 1.85
C LYS A 271 16.82 0.97 0.78
N GLU A 272 16.34 1.16 -0.46
CA GLU A 272 17.16 1.73 -1.55
C GLU A 272 17.73 3.12 -1.19
N ARG A 273 16.99 3.91 -0.39
CA ARG A 273 17.37 5.27 -0.01
C ARG A 273 17.90 5.38 1.42
N TYR A 274 17.37 4.56 2.34
CA TYR A 274 17.69 4.60 3.77
C TYR A 274 18.06 3.20 4.29
N PRO A 275 19.14 2.57 3.77
CA PRO A 275 19.47 1.18 4.07
C PRO A 275 19.78 0.95 5.56
N THR A 276 20.46 1.89 6.22
CA THR A 276 20.86 1.79 7.63
C THR A 276 19.64 1.75 8.56
N VAL A 277 18.71 2.71 8.40
CA VAL A 277 17.48 2.80 9.21
C VAL A 277 16.63 1.55 9.03
N VAL A 278 16.48 1.06 7.79
CA VAL A 278 15.68 -0.13 7.51
C VAL A 278 16.30 -1.38 8.14
N GLN A 279 17.61 -1.57 8.00
CA GLN A 279 18.30 -2.73 8.59
C GLN A 279 18.18 -2.75 10.11
N GLU A 280 18.45 -1.63 10.78
CA GLU A 280 18.34 -1.53 12.24
C GLU A 280 16.89 -1.77 12.72
N ALA A 281 15.89 -1.21 12.03
CA ALA A 281 14.48 -1.46 12.36
C ALA A 281 14.11 -2.94 12.20
N GLN A 282 14.55 -3.58 11.10
CA GLN A 282 14.31 -5.00 10.86
C GLN A 282 14.96 -5.89 11.93
N GLU A 283 16.16 -5.55 12.39
CA GLU A 283 16.87 -6.29 13.45
C GLU A 283 16.20 -6.14 14.82
N LYS A 284 15.78 -4.92 15.20
CA LYS A 284 15.24 -4.64 16.55
C LYS A 284 13.75 -5.00 16.72
N ALA A 285 12.96 -4.80 15.68
CA ALA A 285 11.50 -4.96 15.72
C ALA A 285 11.00 -6.19 14.96
N GLY A 286 11.72 -6.62 13.92
CA GLY A 286 11.26 -7.66 13.01
C GLY A 286 10.12 -7.19 12.10
N MET A 287 9.86 -7.95 11.03
CA MET A 287 8.87 -7.57 10.03
C MET A 287 7.44 -7.56 10.61
N GLY A 288 7.09 -8.53 11.46
CA GLY A 288 5.74 -8.64 12.03
C GLY A 288 5.29 -7.39 12.78
N LEU A 289 6.16 -6.82 13.61
CA LEU A 289 5.87 -5.61 14.38
C LEU A 289 5.75 -4.38 13.45
N ILE A 290 6.66 -4.25 12.47
CA ILE A 290 6.61 -3.18 11.47
C ILE A 290 5.28 -3.23 10.69
N THR A 291 4.83 -4.42 10.27
CA THR A 291 3.53 -4.58 9.60
C THR A 291 2.39 -4.11 10.50
N ALA A 292 2.35 -4.58 11.75
CA ALA A 292 1.27 -4.24 12.68
C ALA A 292 1.22 -2.72 12.98
N LEU A 293 2.40 -2.10 13.17
CA LEU A 293 2.52 -0.65 13.37
C LEU A 293 1.98 0.14 12.17
N LEU A 294 2.42 -0.19 10.95
CA LEU A 294 1.96 0.50 9.75
C LEU A 294 0.46 0.28 9.51
N GLN A 295 -0.04 -0.94 9.77
CA GLN A 295 -1.47 -1.26 9.69
C GLN A 295 -2.31 -0.42 10.66
N ASN A 296 -1.85 -0.22 11.90
CA ASN A 296 -2.53 0.65 12.87
C ASN A 296 -2.61 2.10 12.37
N LEU A 297 -1.52 2.64 11.82
CA LEU A 297 -1.51 4.00 11.27
C LEU A 297 -2.51 4.15 10.12
N VAL A 298 -2.48 3.26 9.13
CA VAL A 298 -3.38 3.36 7.97
C VAL A 298 -4.85 3.06 8.32
N ARG A 299 -5.12 2.23 9.34
CA ARG A 299 -6.47 1.98 9.86
C ARG A 299 -7.14 3.27 10.33
N GLU A 300 -6.34 4.18 10.87
CA GLU A 300 -6.78 5.49 11.37
C GLU A 300 -6.61 6.61 10.34
N ASN A 301 -6.52 6.26 9.05
CA ASN A 301 -6.27 7.17 7.93
C ASN A 301 -4.97 7.99 8.04
N VAL A 302 -3.99 7.56 8.85
CA VAL A 302 -2.68 8.22 8.92
C VAL A 302 -1.81 7.80 7.74
N ALA A 303 -1.40 8.79 6.95
CA ALA A 303 -0.50 8.56 5.83
C ALA A 303 0.88 8.03 6.31
N ILE A 304 1.31 6.90 5.76
CA ILE A 304 2.61 6.30 6.06
C ILE A 304 3.66 6.69 5.02
N ARG A 305 3.61 7.92 4.48
CA ARG A 305 4.55 8.37 3.45
C ARG A 305 5.95 8.62 3.99
N ASN A 306 6.04 9.12 5.23
CA ASN A 306 7.30 9.38 5.89
C ASN A 306 7.79 8.14 6.67
N ILE A 307 8.01 7.04 5.94
CA ILE A 307 8.42 5.76 6.54
C ILE A 307 9.75 5.89 7.26
N GLN A 308 10.66 6.74 6.77
CA GLN A 308 11.93 7.00 7.43
C GLN A 308 11.70 7.44 8.89
N THR A 309 10.93 8.51 9.11
CA THR A 309 10.64 9.02 10.45
C THR A 309 9.85 8.02 11.30
N ILE A 310 8.94 7.25 10.70
CA ILE A 310 8.22 6.17 11.39
C ILE A 310 9.20 5.12 11.93
N LEU A 311 10.14 4.66 11.10
CA LEU A 311 11.13 3.65 11.49
C LEU A 311 12.16 4.20 12.49
N GLU A 312 12.60 5.46 12.34
CA GLU A 312 13.49 6.11 13.32
C GLU A 312 12.82 6.22 14.70
N THR A 313 11.54 6.60 14.73
CA THR A 313 10.77 6.67 15.98
C THR A 313 10.60 5.28 16.58
N LEU A 314 10.31 4.27 15.74
CA LEU A 314 10.25 2.88 16.20
C LEU A 314 11.56 2.47 16.87
N ILE A 315 12.71 2.67 16.20
CA ILE A 315 14.04 2.32 16.72
C ILE A 315 14.32 3.02 18.06
N ALA A 316 13.92 4.29 18.22
CA ALA A 316 14.17 5.05 19.44
C ALA A 316 13.38 4.53 20.66
N HIS A 317 12.21 3.91 20.44
CA HIS A 317 11.28 3.52 21.51
C HIS A 317 11.15 2.00 21.71
N ILE A 318 11.62 1.17 20.77
CA ILE A 318 11.45 -0.29 20.77
C ILE A 318 12.16 -1.01 21.93
N ASP A 319 13.17 -0.39 22.53
CA ASP A 319 13.87 -0.93 23.71
C ASP A 319 13.12 -0.65 25.02
N ARG A 320 12.17 0.30 25.01
CA ARG A 320 11.31 0.62 26.16
C ARG A 320 10.05 -0.24 26.20
N THR A 321 9.48 -0.56 25.05
CA THR A 321 8.28 -1.38 24.93
C THR A 321 8.22 -2.07 23.57
N LYS A 322 7.62 -3.28 23.55
CA LYS A 322 7.27 -4.02 22.33
C LYS A 322 5.77 -3.95 22.02
N ASP A 323 4.99 -3.25 22.85
CA ASP A 323 3.56 -3.08 22.64
C ASP A 323 3.31 -2.18 21.42
N VAL A 324 2.69 -2.73 20.38
CA VAL A 324 2.46 -2.05 19.11
C VAL A 324 1.51 -0.86 19.28
N SER A 325 0.52 -0.96 20.16
CA SER A 325 -0.42 0.13 20.43
C SER A 325 0.32 1.34 21.01
N ILE A 326 1.21 1.12 21.97
CA ILE A 326 2.04 2.19 22.55
C ILE A 326 3.03 2.77 21.53
N LEU A 327 3.69 1.91 20.74
CA LEU A 327 4.60 2.35 19.68
C LEU A 327 3.88 3.17 18.59
N THR A 328 2.62 2.83 18.30
CA THR A 328 1.77 3.59 17.38
C THR A 328 1.59 5.03 17.88
N GLU A 329 1.29 5.21 19.17
CA GLU A 329 1.14 6.57 19.75
C GLU A 329 2.44 7.38 19.68
N TYR A 330 3.60 6.79 19.99
CA TYR A 330 4.88 7.49 19.84
C TYR A 330 5.14 7.94 18.41
N VAL A 331 4.84 7.07 17.43
CA VAL A 331 4.96 7.41 16.01
C VAL A 331 4.01 8.54 15.66
N ARG A 332 2.73 8.44 16.03
CA ARG A 332 1.71 9.46 15.76
C ARG A 332 2.11 10.83 16.30
N GLN A 333 2.63 10.91 17.53
CA GLN A 333 3.17 12.14 18.11
C GLN A 333 4.30 12.72 17.25
N ASN A 334 5.25 11.89 16.80
CA ASN A 334 6.37 12.35 15.98
C ASN A 334 5.93 12.88 14.60
N ILE A 335 4.93 12.24 13.98
CA ILE A 335 4.34 12.70 12.71
C ILE A 335 3.11 13.60 12.90
N GLY A 336 2.92 14.18 14.09
CA GLY A 336 1.71 14.93 14.47
C GLY A 336 1.38 16.07 13.50
N ARG A 337 2.38 16.84 13.05
CA ARG A 337 2.18 17.89 12.02
C ARG A 337 1.56 17.34 10.72
N GLN A 338 1.95 16.14 10.31
CA GLN A 338 1.39 15.49 9.11
C GLN A 338 -0.05 15.04 9.33
N ILE A 339 -0.38 14.60 10.55
CA ILE A 339 -1.73 14.19 10.93
C ILE A 339 -2.63 15.43 11.00
N ALA A 340 -2.25 16.44 11.79
CA ALA A 340 -3.00 17.67 11.99
C ALA A 340 -3.29 18.41 10.67
N ALA A 341 -2.33 18.46 9.75
CA ALA A 341 -2.48 19.12 8.45
C ALA A 341 -3.63 18.57 7.59
N GLN A 342 -4.09 17.33 7.82
CA GLN A 342 -5.21 16.74 7.09
C GLN A 342 -6.57 17.33 7.49
N TYR A 343 -6.63 17.98 8.65
CA TYR A 343 -7.88 18.43 9.27
C TYR A 343 -7.95 19.96 9.45
N ILE A 344 -7.00 20.71 8.87
CA ILE A 344 -7.01 22.18 8.91
C ILE A 344 -8.04 22.71 7.92
N GLU A 345 -9.01 23.46 8.43
CA GLU A 345 -10.02 24.19 7.66
C GLU A 345 -9.98 25.67 8.04
N GLY A 346 -9.82 26.57 7.04
CA GLY A 346 -9.77 28.01 7.31
C GLY A 346 -8.63 28.47 8.24
N GLY A 347 -7.57 27.66 8.39
CA GLY A 347 -6.42 27.95 9.24
C GLY A 347 -6.49 27.38 10.65
N LYS A 348 -7.58 26.67 11.01
CA LYS A 348 -7.75 26.01 12.31
C LYS A 348 -8.33 24.60 12.15
N ILE A 349 -8.29 23.80 13.20
CA ILE A 349 -8.93 22.48 13.22
C ILE A 349 -10.24 22.59 14.00
N PRO A 350 -11.42 22.33 13.41
CA PRO A 350 -12.66 22.21 14.17
C PRO A 350 -12.65 20.89 14.97
N VAL A 351 -12.72 20.98 16.31
CA VAL A 351 -12.55 19.81 17.19
C VAL A 351 -13.72 19.58 18.13
N ILE A 352 -13.95 18.31 18.42
CA ILE A 352 -14.81 17.81 19.49
C ILE A 352 -13.92 17.50 20.68
N GLN A 353 -14.09 18.25 21.77
CA GLN A 353 -13.28 18.04 22.97
C GLN A 353 -13.88 16.94 23.84
N ILE A 354 -13.03 16.00 24.30
CA ILE A 354 -13.40 14.98 25.27
C ILE A 354 -13.24 15.52 26.70
N ASP A 355 -14.24 15.28 27.55
CA ASP A 355 -14.20 15.63 28.97
C ASP A 355 -13.14 14.80 29.73
N PRO A 356 -12.30 15.44 30.58
CA PRO A 356 -11.36 14.77 31.46
C PRO A 356 -11.94 13.58 32.25
N ALA A 357 -13.22 13.62 32.66
CA ALA A 357 -13.85 12.50 33.36
C ALA A 357 -13.93 11.23 32.50
N ILE A 358 -14.16 11.38 31.19
CA ILE A 358 -14.15 10.27 30.23
C ILE A 358 -12.72 9.75 30.05
N GLU A 359 -11.74 10.66 29.97
CA GLU A 359 -10.33 10.28 29.87
C GLU A 359 -9.87 9.52 31.12
N ASP A 360 -10.26 9.97 32.31
CA ASP A 360 -9.93 9.33 33.58
C ASP A 360 -10.56 7.93 33.68
N ALA A 361 -11.83 7.79 33.30
CA ALA A 361 -12.51 6.49 33.27
C ALA A 361 -11.79 5.51 32.34
N LEU A 362 -11.43 5.96 31.12
CA LEU A 362 -10.66 5.14 30.18
C LEU A 362 -9.26 4.82 30.71
N ARG A 363 -8.56 5.78 31.32
CA ARG A 363 -7.22 5.59 31.86
C ARG A 363 -7.22 4.55 32.99
N GLN A 364 -8.19 4.61 33.89
CA GLN A 364 -8.35 3.64 34.97
C GLN A 364 -8.73 2.24 34.47
N SER A 365 -9.35 2.15 33.29
CA SER A 365 -9.71 0.88 32.66
C SER A 365 -8.56 0.19 31.92
N ILE A 366 -7.38 0.81 31.83
CA ILE A 366 -6.24 0.22 31.11
C ILE A 366 -5.77 -1.03 31.84
N THR A 367 -5.79 -2.17 31.15
CA THR A 367 -5.20 -3.42 31.63
C THR A 367 -4.27 -4.01 30.57
N TYR A 368 -3.44 -4.96 30.98
CA TYR A 368 -2.55 -5.70 30.09
C TYR A 368 -3.01 -7.15 30.04
N ASP A 369 -3.47 -7.56 28.86
CA ASP A 369 -3.78 -8.94 28.55
C ASP A 369 -2.54 -9.62 27.93
N GLU A 370 -2.30 -10.88 28.29
CA GLU A 370 -1.12 -11.63 27.80
C GLU A 370 -1.14 -11.86 26.28
N ARG A 371 -2.32 -11.88 25.68
CA ARG A 371 -2.52 -12.12 24.24
C ARG A 371 -2.65 -10.81 23.47
N ASP A 372 -3.48 -9.89 23.95
CA ASP A 372 -3.86 -8.69 23.21
C ASP A 372 -3.06 -7.44 23.61
N GLY A 373 -2.20 -7.56 24.63
CA GLY A 373 -1.40 -6.46 25.14
C GLY A 373 -2.28 -5.44 25.88
N ARG A 374 -2.02 -4.15 25.65
CA ARG A 374 -2.80 -3.07 26.26
C ARG A 374 -4.25 -3.05 25.76
N ILE A 375 -5.21 -3.20 26.67
CA ILE A 375 -6.65 -3.12 26.41
C ILE A 375 -7.36 -2.12 27.32
N PHE A 376 -8.56 -1.68 26.92
CA PHE A 376 -9.45 -0.83 27.73
C PHE A 376 -10.62 -1.66 28.25
N ALA A 377 -10.56 -2.04 29.52
CA ALA A 377 -11.53 -2.92 30.18
C ALA A 377 -12.56 -2.11 31.00
N LEU A 378 -13.39 -1.33 30.31
CA LEU A 378 -14.51 -0.61 30.92
C LEU A 378 -15.61 -1.59 31.33
N ASP A 379 -16.33 -1.28 32.41
CA ASP A 379 -17.58 -2.00 32.70
C ASP A 379 -18.64 -1.69 31.63
N PRO A 380 -19.60 -2.61 31.38
CA PRO A 380 -20.55 -2.44 30.29
C PRO A 380 -21.43 -1.19 30.38
N ALA A 381 -21.75 -0.72 31.59
CA ALA A 381 -22.61 0.45 31.77
C ALA A 381 -21.85 1.73 31.38
N THR A 382 -20.66 1.93 31.92
CA THR A 382 -19.79 3.06 31.58
C THR A 382 -19.42 3.05 30.09
N GLN A 383 -19.11 1.87 29.53
CA GLN A 383 -18.81 1.75 28.10
C GLN A 383 -20.00 2.18 27.22
N GLN A 384 -21.22 1.80 27.60
CA GLN A 384 -22.42 2.17 26.84
C GLN A 384 -22.72 3.67 26.96
N GLU A 385 -22.51 4.25 28.14
CA GLU A 385 -22.69 5.69 28.35
C GLU A 385 -21.71 6.51 27.51
N ILE A 386 -20.40 6.22 27.59
CA ILE A 386 -19.37 6.88 26.79
C ILE A 386 -19.67 6.72 25.30
N ARG A 387 -20.05 5.51 24.85
CA ARG A 387 -20.45 5.26 23.46
C ARG A 387 -21.59 6.19 23.02
N ASN A 388 -22.67 6.27 23.81
CA ASN A 388 -23.83 7.09 23.49
C ASN A 388 -23.46 8.57 23.36
N LEU A 389 -22.62 9.07 24.26
CA LEU A 389 -22.15 10.45 24.25
C LEU A 389 -21.29 10.76 23.02
N LEU A 390 -20.34 9.88 22.69
CA LEU A 390 -19.48 10.01 21.50
C LEU A 390 -20.30 10.00 20.21
N VAL A 391 -21.24 9.06 20.06
CA VAL A 391 -22.11 8.95 18.87
C VAL A 391 -23.06 10.16 18.77
N ALA A 392 -23.60 10.65 19.89
CA ALA A 392 -24.43 11.84 19.89
C ALA A 392 -23.67 13.07 19.39
N SER A 393 -22.44 13.28 19.85
CA SER A 393 -21.58 14.38 19.38
C SER A 393 -21.18 14.22 17.91
N TYR A 394 -20.80 13.00 17.49
CA TYR A 394 -20.55 12.66 16.09
C TYR A 394 -21.73 13.09 15.19
N ASN A 395 -22.97 12.71 15.56
CA ASN A 395 -24.16 13.03 14.79
C ASN A 395 -24.46 14.54 14.74
N ARG A 396 -24.25 15.27 15.85
CA ARG A 396 -24.44 16.74 15.88
C ARG A 396 -23.48 17.46 14.94
N VAL A 397 -22.20 17.07 14.95
CA VAL A 397 -21.18 17.70 14.09
C VAL A 397 -21.41 17.35 12.61
N GLN A 398 -21.76 16.10 12.30
CA GLN A 398 -22.15 15.69 10.95
C GLN A 398 -23.40 16.42 10.45
N ALA A 399 -24.40 16.66 11.31
CA ALA A 399 -25.60 17.45 10.95
C ALA A 399 -25.25 18.90 10.57
N ASN A 400 -24.19 19.45 11.16
CA ASN A 400 -23.63 20.75 10.80
C ASN A 400 -22.69 20.70 9.57
N LYS A 401 -22.61 19.55 8.88
CA LYS A 401 -21.78 19.31 7.69
C LYS A 401 -20.28 19.49 7.93
N LEU A 402 -19.83 19.32 9.19
CA LEU A 402 -18.42 19.35 9.56
C LEU A 402 -17.89 17.93 9.72
N PHE A 403 -16.61 17.73 9.42
CA PHE A 403 -15.93 16.46 9.66
C PHE A 403 -15.62 16.29 11.16
N PRO A 404 -16.11 15.23 11.84
CA PRO A 404 -15.88 15.03 13.27
C PRO A 404 -14.42 14.70 13.59
N VAL A 405 -13.73 15.62 14.27
CA VAL A 405 -12.37 15.43 14.78
C VAL A 405 -12.40 15.45 16.30
N PHE A 406 -12.29 14.31 16.95
CA PHE A 406 -12.20 14.22 18.40
C PHE A 406 -10.76 14.50 18.85
N VAL A 407 -10.60 15.22 19.96
CA VAL A 407 -9.28 15.46 20.58
C VAL A 407 -9.30 15.01 22.03
N THR A 408 -8.28 14.23 22.40
CA THR A 408 -8.12 13.63 23.73
C THR A 408 -6.63 13.41 24.05
N GLY A 409 -6.30 13.01 25.28
CA GLY A 409 -4.93 12.61 25.63
C GLY A 409 -4.45 11.36 24.88
N SER A 410 -3.19 11.36 24.45
CA SER A 410 -2.57 10.23 23.70
C SER A 410 -2.72 8.87 24.39
N GLU A 411 -2.79 8.84 25.72
CA GLU A 411 -2.98 7.61 26.48
C GLU A 411 -4.30 6.91 26.15
N VAL A 412 -5.40 7.62 25.96
CA VAL A 412 -6.75 7.03 25.81
C VAL A 412 -7.30 7.12 24.39
N ARG A 413 -6.60 7.83 23.50
CA ARG A 413 -6.96 8.08 22.10
C ARG A 413 -7.34 6.81 21.33
N ALA A 414 -6.53 5.77 21.41
CA ALA A 414 -6.81 4.48 20.75
C ALA A 414 -8.11 3.82 21.25
N GLY A 415 -8.45 4.01 22.54
CA GLY A 415 -9.69 3.51 23.13
C GLY A 415 -10.91 4.24 22.60
N ILE A 416 -10.86 5.57 22.53
CA ILE A 416 -11.92 6.40 21.91
C ILE A 416 -12.10 6.03 20.44
N PHE A 417 -10.99 5.90 19.68
CA PHE A 417 -11.04 5.46 18.29
C PHE A 417 -11.72 4.10 18.14
N ALA A 418 -11.36 3.12 18.95
CA ALA A 418 -11.94 1.78 18.90
C ALA A 418 -13.44 1.74 19.23
N ILE A 419 -13.93 2.63 20.11
CA ILE A 419 -15.37 2.76 20.39
C ILE A 419 -16.09 3.33 19.16
N LEU A 420 -15.59 4.44 18.59
CA LEU A 420 -16.20 5.09 17.43
C LEU A 420 -16.16 4.24 16.16
N GLU A 421 -15.07 3.51 15.93
CA GLU A 421 -14.89 2.68 14.73
C GLU A 421 -15.96 1.60 14.60
N ARG A 422 -16.46 1.07 15.72
CA ARG A 422 -17.52 0.03 15.71
C ARG A 422 -18.89 0.60 15.34
N GLU A 423 -19.10 1.89 15.53
CA GLU A 423 -20.40 2.55 15.35
C GLU A 423 -20.49 3.35 14.05
N ALA A 424 -19.38 3.96 13.63
CA ALA A 424 -19.35 4.83 12.45
C ALA A 424 -19.20 4.01 11.16
N LYS A 425 -20.33 3.80 10.46
CA LYS A 425 -20.45 2.98 9.24
C LYS A 425 -19.36 3.23 8.17
N ASN A 426 -18.89 4.46 8.00
CA ASN A 426 -17.98 4.85 6.91
C ASN A 426 -16.64 5.42 7.38
N ARG A 427 -16.22 5.18 8.64
CA ARG A 427 -15.00 5.78 9.24
C ARG A 427 -14.83 7.29 8.97
N SER A 428 -15.94 8.02 8.90
CA SER A 428 -15.97 9.47 8.61
C SER A 428 -15.72 10.28 9.89
N PHE A 429 -14.62 10.00 10.56
CA PHE A 429 -14.18 10.69 11.78
C PHE A 429 -12.67 10.56 11.95
N ALA A 430 -12.10 11.39 12.83
CA ALA A 430 -10.73 11.25 13.31
C ALA A 430 -10.67 11.39 14.83
N VAL A 431 -9.68 10.76 15.45
CA VAL A 431 -9.37 10.93 16.87
C VAL A 431 -7.90 11.27 17.00
N LEU A 432 -7.61 12.48 17.47
CA LEU A 432 -6.26 13.03 17.60
C LEU A 432 -5.85 13.11 19.07
N GLY A 433 -4.56 12.90 19.31
CA GLY A 433 -3.93 13.21 20.60
C GLY A 433 -3.66 14.71 20.73
N TYR A 434 -3.78 15.29 21.92
CA TYR A 434 -3.28 16.65 22.18
C TYR A 434 -1.79 16.79 21.81
N GLU A 435 -1.03 15.73 22.03
CA GLU A 435 0.40 15.62 21.75
C GLU A 435 0.73 15.48 20.26
N GLU A 436 -0.28 15.27 19.42
CA GLU A 436 -0.16 15.25 17.95
C GLU A 436 -0.37 16.63 17.33
N LEU A 437 -0.81 17.62 18.12
CA LEU A 437 -1.09 18.98 17.66
C LEU A 437 0.13 19.88 17.92
N PRO A 438 0.87 20.30 16.88
CA PRO A 438 1.90 21.33 17.00
C PRO A 438 1.37 22.61 17.65
N ALA A 439 2.20 23.26 18.47
CA ALA A 439 1.82 24.47 19.19
C ALA A 439 1.42 25.67 18.29
N ASP A 440 1.85 25.67 17.02
CA ASP A 440 1.48 26.68 16.01
C ASP A 440 0.13 26.41 15.34
N ILE A 441 -0.46 25.23 15.53
CA ILE A 441 -1.77 24.88 14.99
C ILE A 441 -2.84 25.22 16.03
N GLN A 442 -3.75 26.11 15.64
CA GLN A 442 -4.92 26.45 16.45
C GLN A 442 -6.08 25.50 16.15
N PHE A 443 -6.91 25.24 17.16
CA PHE A 443 -8.16 24.50 17.01
C PHE A 443 -9.32 25.30 17.61
N ASP A 444 -10.50 25.15 17.02
CA ASP A 444 -11.75 25.74 17.50
C ASP A 444 -12.66 24.62 17.99
N ILE A 445 -13.16 24.75 19.21
CA ILE A 445 -14.06 23.75 19.80
C ILE A 445 -15.45 23.94 19.20
N VAL A 446 -15.91 22.95 18.43
CA VAL A 446 -17.24 22.95 17.79
C VAL A 446 -18.27 22.17 18.59
N ASP A 447 -17.84 21.24 19.43
CA ASP A 447 -18.69 20.46 20.35
C ASP A 447 -17.84 19.92 21.52
N GLN A 448 -18.51 19.48 22.58
CA GLN A 448 -17.87 18.86 23.74
C GLN A 448 -18.65 17.61 24.16
N VAL A 449 -17.92 16.54 24.49
CA VAL A 449 -18.47 15.29 25.02
C VAL A 449 -18.29 15.32 26.52
N VAL A 450 -19.37 15.58 27.26
CA VAL A 450 -19.38 15.72 28.72
C VAL A 450 -19.99 14.50 29.36
N LEU A 451 -19.34 13.95 30.39
CA LEU A 451 -19.92 12.89 31.22
C LEU A 451 -20.66 13.55 32.38
N GLU A 452 -21.98 13.37 32.45
CA GLU A 452 -22.77 13.90 33.56
C GLU A 452 -22.37 13.15 34.84
N THR A 453 -21.49 13.77 35.62
CA THR A 453 -21.23 13.30 36.98
C THR A 453 -22.49 13.62 37.78
N ASN A 454 -23.24 12.58 38.16
CA ASN A 454 -24.23 12.72 39.22
C ASN A 454 -23.48 13.14 40.48
N GLU A 455 -23.37 14.46 40.71
CA GLU A 455 -23.10 14.98 42.03
C GLU A 455 -24.25 14.50 42.91
N VAL A 456 -24.00 13.42 43.64
CA VAL A 456 -24.77 13.10 44.83
C VAL A 456 -24.67 14.36 45.69
N ASN A 457 -25.75 15.13 45.73
CA ASN A 457 -25.94 16.27 46.63
C ASN A 457 -25.51 15.84 48.03
N ALA A 458 -24.26 16.14 48.37
CA ALA A 458 -23.71 16.04 49.71
C ALA A 458 -24.09 17.29 50.52
N ASP A 459 -25.27 17.85 50.28
CA ASP A 459 -25.94 18.75 51.20
C ASP A 459 -27.14 18.00 51.75
N GLY A 460 -26.86 17.22 52.79
CA GLY A 460 -27.88 16.91 53.76
C GLY A 460 -28.43 18.22 54.31
N VAL A 461 -29.72 18.47 54.09
CA VAL A 461 -30.68 19.14 54.99
C VAL A 461 -32.00 19.27 54.22
N ARG A 462 -32.97 18.40 54.54
CA ARG A 462 -34.14 18.77 55.35
C ARG A 462 -34.86 17.54 55.86
#